data_AF-W1WQ47-F1
#
_entry.id   AF-W1WQ47-F1
#
_cell.length_a   1.000
_cell.length_b   1.000
_cell.length_c   1.000
_cell.angle_alpha   90.00
_cell.angle_beta   90.00
_cell.angle_gamma   90.00
#
_symmetry.space_group_name_H-M   'P 1'
#
loop_
_entity.id
_entity.type
_entity.pdbx_description
1 polymer ?
#
loop_
_entity_poly.entity_id
_entity_poly.type
_entity_poly.pdbx_seq_one_letter_code
_entity_poly.pdbx_strand_id
1 'polypeptide(L)'
;MATGTQPDAGQILNSLINSILLIDDNLAIHYANPAAQQLLAQSSRKLFGTPLPELLSYFSLNIELMQESLEAGQGFTDNEVTLVIDGRSHILSVTAQRMPDGMILLEMAPMDNQRRLSQEQLQHAQQVAARDLVRGLAHEIKNPLGGLRGAAQLLSKALPDPSLLEYTKVIIEQADRLRNLVDRLLGP
;
A
#
# COMPACT_ATOMS: atom_id res chain seq x y z
N MET A 1 -35.19 32.00 21.88
CA MET A 1 -34.51 30.71 22.11
C MET A 1 -34.91 29.79 20.97
N ALA A 2 -34.00 29.50 20.04
CA ALA A 2 -34.30 28.68 18.88
C ALA A 2 -34.31 27.20 19.30
N THR A 3 -35.50 26.60 19.38
CA THR A 3 -35.68 25.15 19.44
C THR A 3 -35.38 24.58 18.05
N GLY A 4 -34.11 24.40 17.73
CA GLY A 4 -33.72 23.60 16.57
C GLY A 4 -33.96 22.14 16.90
N THR A 5 -34.97 21.53 16.28
CA THR A 5 -35.21 20.10 16.35
C THR A 5 -33.94 19.39 15.90
N GLN A 6 -33.30 18.61 16.79
CA GLN A 6 -32.13 17.82 16.41
C GLN A 6 -32.54 16.83 15.31
N PRO A 7 -31.70 16.64 14.27
CA PRO A 7 -31.98 15.69 13.20
C PRO A 7 -32.10 14.28 13.77
N ASP A 8 -33.08 13.50 13.28
CA ASP A 8 -33.20 12.10 13.68
C ASP A 8 -32.06 11.25 13.08
N ALA A 9 -31.79 10.09 13.67
CA ALA A 9 -30.70 9.20 13.24
C ALA A 9 -30.75 8.82 11.75
N GLY A 10 -31.94 8.60 11.19
CA GLY A 10 -32.17 8.36 9.77
C GLY A 10 -31.82 9.55 8.90
N GLN A 11 -32.09 10.79 9.34
CA GLN A 11 -31.65 11.99 8.61
C GLN A 11 -30.12 12.08 8.59
N ILE A 12 -29.47 11.75 9.71
CA ILE A 12 -28.01 11.72 9.81
C ILE A 12 -27.44 10.67 8.84
N LEU A 13 -27.92 9.42 8.91
CA LEU A 13 -27.47 8.33 8.02
C LEU A 13 -27.69 8.65 6.53
N ASN A 14 -28.82 9.28 6.21
CA ASN A 14 -29.13 9.68 4.84
C ASN A 14 -28.25 10.81 4.31
N SER A 15 -27.61 11.57 5.20
CA SER A 15 -26.70 12.66 4.84
C SER A 15 -25.24 12.20 4.68
N LEU A 16 -24.92 10.95 5.03
CA LEU A 16 -23.56 10.42 4.90
C LEU A 16 -23.18 10.24 3.43
N ILE A 17 -21.94 10.61 3.12
CA ILE A 17 -21.35 10.45 1.78
C ILE A 17 -20.92 9.00 1.55
N ASN A 18 -20.49 8.33 2.62
CA ASN A 18 -20.09 6.92 2.54
C ASN A 18 -21.32 6.03 2.40
N SER A 19 -21.13 4.93 1.68
CA SER A 19 -22.18 3.95 1.49
C SER A 19 -22.31 3.11 2.75
N ILE A 20 -23.47 3.17 3.40
CA ILE A 20 -23.76 2.40 4.60
C ILE A 20 -24.79 1.33 4.28
N LEU A 21 -24.44 0.07 4.60
CA LEU A 21 -25.33 -1.08 4.52
C LEU A 21 -25.49 -1.71 5.90
N LEU A 22 -26.67 -2.23 6.20
CA LEU A 22 -26.87 -3.21 7.25
C LEU A 22 -27.16 -4.54 6.57
N ILE A 23 -26.40 -5.58 6.87
CA ILE A 23 -26.55 -6.91 6.26
C ILE A 23 -26.64 -7.99 7.34
N ASP A 24 -27.25 -9.13 7.02
CA ASP A 24 -27.24 -10.31 7.89
C ASP A 24 -26.06 -11.25 7.57
N ASP A 25 -26.00 -12.40 8.26
CA ASP A 25 -24.93 -13.40 8.09
C ASP A 25 -24.91 -14.05 6.71
N ASN A 26 -26.04 -14.01 5.97
CA ASN A 26 -26.13 -14.44 4.58
C ASN A 26 -25.79 -13.31 3.60
N LEU A 27 -25.29 -12.17 4.12
CA LEU A 27 -24.98 -10.95 3.38
C LEU A 27 -26.19 -10.31 2.72
N ALA A 28 -27.41 -10.66 3.14
CA ALA A 28 -28.62 -10.05 2.62
C ALA A 28 -28.78 -8.64 3.20
N ILE A 29 -29.10 -7.67 2.35
CA ILE A 29 -29.17 -6.26 2.75
C ILE A 29 -30.50 -5.97 3.45
N HIS A 30 -30.47 -5.44 4.67
CA HIS A 30 -31.63 -4.99 5.44
C HIS A 30 -31.79 -3.47 5.46
N TYR A 31 -30.70 -2.73 5.24
CA TYR A 31 -30.73 -1.28 5.13
C TYR A 31 -29.65 -0.81 4.16
N ALA A 32 -29.96 0.26 3.43
CA ALA A 32 -29.02 0.94 2.55
C ALA A 32 -29.31 2.45 2.55
N ASN A 33 -28.33 3.26 2.94
CA ASN A 33 -28.45 4.70 2.86
C ASN A 33 -28.46 5.17 1.37
N PRO A 34 -28.78 6.45 1.09
CA PRO A 34 -28.82 6.97 -0.28
C PRO A 34 -27.49 6.81 -1.04
N ALA A 35 -26.35 6.98 -0.36
CA ALA A 35 -25.04 6.77 -0.97
C ALA A 35 -24.84 5.32 -1.43
N ALA A 36 -25.25 4.34 -0.62
CA ALA A 36 -25.19 2.92 -0.98
C ALA A 36 -26.13 2.58 -2.15
N GLN A 37 -27.35 3.15 -2.16
CA GLN A 37 -28.29 3.02 -3.29
C GLN A 37 -27.69 3.56 -4.59
N GLN A 38 -27.01 4.70 -4.51
CA GLN A 38 -26.34 5.32 -5.65
C GLN A 38 -25.14 4.47 -6.13
N LEU A 39 -24.31 3.97 -5.22
CA LEU A 39 -23.17 3.11 -5.55
C LEU A 39 -23.63 1.83 -6.24
N LEU A 40 -24.64 1.15 -5.68
CA LEU A 40 -25.17 -0.11 -6.20
C LEU A 40 -26.12 0.08 -7.40
N ALA A 41 -26.44 1.31 -7.78
CA ALA A 41 -27.38 1.66 -8.84
C ALA A 41 -28.77 1.00 -8.68
N GLN A 42 -29.23 0.78 -7.45
CA GLN A 42 -30.53 0.16 -7.14
C GLN A 42 -31.30 0.94 -6.07
N SER A 43 -32.63 0.85 -6.10
CA SER A 43 -33.47 1.42 -5.04
C SER A 43 -33.40 0.60 -3.75
N SER A 44 -33.62 1.26 -2.60
CA SER A 44 -33.69 0.58 -1.29
C SER A 44 -34.62 -0.64 -1.30
N ARG A 45 -35.77 -0.55 -1.98
CA ARG A 45 -36.75 -1.65 -2.08
C ARG A 45 -36.19 -2.89 -2.79
N LYS A 46 -35.35 -2.69 -3.82
CA LYS A 46 -34.73 -3.80 -4.56
C LYS A 46 -33.52 -4.36 -3.83
N LEU A 47 -32.80 -3.52 -3.09
CA LEU A 47 -31.68 -3.95 -2.26
C LEU A 47 -32.16 -4.81 -1.08
N PHE A 48 -33.29 -4.45 -0.47
CA PHE A 48 -33.80 -5.15 0.71
C PHE A 48 -33.99 -6.66 0.46
N GLY A 49 -33.35 -7.50 1.28
CA GLY A 49 -33.36 -8.95 1.21
C GLY A 49 -32.45 -9.56 0.15
N THR A 50 -31.78 -8.76 -0.68
CA THR A 50 -30.89 -9.27 -1.74
C THR A 50 -29.47 -9.44 -1.17
N PRO A 51 -28.83 -10.62 -1.35
CA PRO A 51 -27.43 -10.81 -1.00
C PRO A 51 -26.52 -9.85 -1.76
N LEU A 52 -25.64 -9.15 -1.04
CA LEU A 52 -24.71 -8.17 -1.63
C LEU A 52 -23.91 -8.75 -2.81
N PRO A 53 -23.33 -9.97 -2.74
CA PRO A 53 -22.57 -10.53 -3.86
C PRO A 53 -23.38 -10.73 -5.15
N GLU A 54 -24.70 -10.93 -5.08
CA GLU A 54 -25.55 -11.10 -6.27
C GLU A 54 -25.72 -9.82 -7.07
N LEU A 55 -25.50 -8.67 -6.44
CA LEU A 55 -25.57 -7.35 -7.08
C LEU A 55 -24.28 -6.98 -7.82
N LEU A 56 -23.21 -7.76 -7.62
CA LEU A 56 -21.86 -7.45 -8.08
C LEU A 56 -21.41 -8.49 -9.10
N SER A 57 -20.80 -8.03 -10.20
CA SER A 57 -20.15 -8.95 -11.15
C SER A 57 -18.79 -9.45 -10.65
N TYR A 58 -18.19 -8.73 -9.71
CA TYR A 58 -16.94 -9.08 -9.04
C TYR A 58 -16.87 -8.37 -7.69
N PHE A 59 -16.35 -9.08 -6.68
CA PHE A 59 -16.18 -8.56 -5.33
C PHE A 59 -14.92 -9.21 -4.72
N SER A 60 -13.88 -8.42 -4.47
CA SER A 60 -12.58 -8.94 -4.01
C SER A 60 -12.47 -9.13 -2.50
N LEU A 61 -13.50 -8.75 -1.73
CA LEU A 61 -13.48 -8.84 -0.28
C LEU A 61 -13.39 -10.31 0.16
N ASN A 62 -12.47 -10.61 1.08
CA ASN A 62 -12.42 -11.92 1.71
C ASN A 62 -13.51 -12.04 2.78
N ILE A 63 -14.65 -12.64 2.39
CA ILE A 63 -15.83 -12.80 3.24
C ILE A 63 -15.53 -13.69 4.45
N GLU A 64 -14.77 -14.78 4.25
CA GLU A 64 -14.41 -15.71 5.33
C GLU A 64 -13.61 -15.01 6.42
N LEU A 65 -12.56 -14.27 6.02
CA LEU A 65 -11.72 -13.50 6.95
C LEU A 65 -12.53 -12.42 7.69
N MET A 66 -13.46 -11.77 6.99
CA MET A 66 -14.37 -10.81 7.62
C MET A 66 -15.24 -11.49 8.67
N GLN A 67 -15.87 -12.62 8.32
CA GLN A 67 -16.73 -13.37 9.25
C GLN A 67 -15.96 -13.85 10.48
N GLU A 68 -14.78 -14.44 10.31
CA GLU A 68 -13.91 -14.88 11.42
C GLU A 68 -13.57 -13.73 12.38
N SER A 69 -13.23 -12.55 11.84
CA SER A 69 -12.91 -11.37 12.64
C SER A 69 -14.14 -10.87 13.43
N LEU A 70 -15.30 -10.85 12.79
CA LEU A 70 -16.56 -10.44 13.43
C LEU A 70 -17.02 -11.43 14.51
N GLU A 71 -16.82 -12.74 14.30
CA GLU A 71 -17.10 -13.79 15.30
C GLU A 71 -16.19 -13.69 16.52
N ALA A 72 -14.94 -13.25 16.32
CA ALA A 72 -14.00 -12.93 17.40
C ALA A 72 -14.37 -11.62 18.16
N GLY A 73 -15.47 -10.95 17.79
CA GLY A 73 -15.92 -9.70 18.39
C GLY A 73 -15.07 -8.50 17.98
N GLN A 74 -14.28 -8.61 16.92
CA GLN A 74 -13.44 -7.54 16.39
C GLN A 74 -14.12 -6.90 15.18
N GLY A 75 -13.81 -5.61 14.95
CA GLY A 75 -14.15 -4.98 13.67
C GLY A 75 -13.21 -5.44 12.57
N PHE A 76 -13.68 -5.43 11.34
CA PHE A 76 -12.91 -5.79 10.16
C PHE A 76 -12.73 -4.56 9.25
N THR A 77 -11.55 -4.41 8.65
CA THR A 77 -11.30 -3.37 7.65
C THR A 77 -10.42 -3.91 6.53
N ASP A 78 -10.89 -3.78 5.29
CA ASP A 78 -10.10 -3.97 4.08
C ASP A 78 -10.02 -2.64 3.33
N ASN A 79 -8.81 -2.10 3.19
CA ASN A 79 -8.61 -0.77 2.63
C ASN A 79 -8.70 -0.76 1.09
N GLU A 80 -8.64 -1.93 0.44
CA GLU A 80 -8.59 -2.03 -1.02
C GLU A 80 -9.49 -3.15 -1.55
N VAL A 81 -10.79 -2.90 -1.51
CA VAL A 81 -11.80 -3.79 -2.09
C VAL A 81 -12.18 -3.28 -3.47
N THR A 82 -12.05 -4.17 -4.46
CA THR A 82 -12.52 -3.93 -5.82
C THR A 82 -13.92 -4.54 -5.99
N LEU A 83 -14.87 -3.71 -6.43
CA LEU A 83 -16.23 -4.10 -6.75
C LEU A 83 -16.51 -3.75 -8.21
N VAL A 84 -17.21 -4.64 -8.92
CA VAL A 84 -17.67 -4.36 -10.29
C VAL A 84 -19.19 -4.33 -10.32
N ILE A 85 -19.75 -3.16 -10.66
CA ILE A 85 -21.19 -2.90 -10.73
C ILE A 85 -21.50 -2.39 -12.14
N ASP A 86 -22.43 -3.02 -12.85
CA ASP A 86 -22.79 -2.69 -14.24
C ASP A 86 -21.55 -2.54 -15.16
N GLY A 87 -20.53 -3.38 -14.96
CA GLY A 87 -19.28 -3.39 -15.73
C GLY A 87 -18.28 -2.28 -15.37
N ARG A 88 -18.57 -1.44 -14.37
CA ARG A 88 -17.65 -0.41 -13.87
C ARG A 88 -16.94 -0.86 -12.60
N SER A 89 -15.62 -0.68 -12.57
CA SER A 89 -14.79 -1.01 -11.41
C SER A 89 -14.75 0.15 -10.42
N HIS A 90 -15.00 -0.16 -9.14
CA HIS A 90 -14.90 0.73 -8.00
C HIS A 90 -13.87 0.16 -7.02
N ILE A 91 -12.96 1.00 -6.53
CA ILE A 91 -12.00 0.61 -5.50
C ILE A 91 -12.34 1.40 -4.23
N LEU A 92 -12.71 0.67 -3.18
CA LEU A 92 -13.26 1.21 -1.93
C LEU A 92 -12.49 0.64 -0.74
N SER A 93 -12.44 1.42 0.35
CA SER A 93 -12.20 0.86 1.68
C SER A 93 -13.54 0.33 2.21
N VAL A 94 -13.53 -0.88 2.77
CA VAL A 94 -14.69 -1.53 3.38
C VAL A 94 -14.40 -1.82 4.85
N THR A 95 -15.25 -1.31 5.72
CA THR A 95 -15.23 -1.59 7.16
C THR A 95 -16.49 -2.34 7.53
N ALA A 96 -16.36 -3.36 8.37
CA ALA A 96 -17.46 -4.16 8.88
C ALA A 96 -17.42 -4.21 10.40
N GLN A 97 -18.59 -4.08 11.04
CA GLN A 97 -18.73 -4.23 12.48
C GLN A 97 -20.01 -5.00 12.82
N ARG A 98 -19.93 -5.92 13.77
CA ARG A 98 -21.11 -6.63 14.28
C ARG A 98 -21.87 -5.76 15.27
N MET A 99 -23.17 -5.64 15.04
CA MET A 99 -24.12 -4.94 15.89
C MET A 99 -24.66 -5.87 16.98
N PRO A 100 -25.17 -5.32 18.10
CA PRO A 100 -25.70 -6.13 19.22
C PRO A 100 -26.88 -7.05 18.86
N ASP A 101 -27.61 -6.73 17.79
CA ASP A 101 -28.73 -7.53 17.27
C ASP A 101 -28.27 -8.65 16.32
N GLY A 102 -26.97 -8.81 16.13
CA GLY A 102 -26.37 -9.81 15.25
C GLY A 102 -26.22 -9.34 13.80
N MET A 103 -26.73 -8.17 13.42
CA MET A 103 -26.51 -7.65 12.07
C MET A 103 -25.06 -7.17 11.88
N ILE A 104 -24.62 -7.05 10.63
CA ILE A 104 -23.32 -6.53 10.25
C ILE A 104 -23.53 -5.14 9.63
N LEU A 105 -22.95 -4.13 10.24
CA LEU A 105 -22.85 -2.79 9.68
C LEU A 105 -21.66 -2.74 8.73
N LEU A 106 -21.93 -2.50 7.44
CA LEU A 106 -20.91 -2.32 6.42
C LEU A 106 -20.82 -0.84 6.03
N GLU A 107 -19.62 -0.29 6.07
CA GLU A 107 -19.30 1.02 5.51
C GLU A 107 -18.37 0.84 4.32
N MET A 108 -18.72 1.44 3.18
CA MET A 108 -17.89 1.47 1.99
C MET A 108 -17.58 2.92 1.61
N ALA A 109 -16.30 3.26 1.63
CA ALA A 109 -15.80 4.60 1.34
C ALA A 109 -14.93 4.57 0.07
N PRO A 110 -15.16 5.47 -0.91
CA PRO A 110 -14.27 5.60 -2.06
C PRO A 110 -12.83 5.80 -1.61
N MET A 111 -11.90 5.03 -2.18
CA MET A 111 -10.50 5.37 -2.00
C MET A 111 -10.22 6.69 -2.72
N ASP A 112 -9.74 7.67 -1.97
CA ASP A 112 -9.40 8.97 -2.52
C ASP A 112 -8.17 8.82 -3.43
N ASN A 113 -8.40 8.73 -4.75
CA ASN A 113 -7.36 8.47 -5.75
C ASN A 113 -6.16 9.45 -5.65
N GLN A 114 -6.37 10.66 -5.12
CA GLN A 114 -5.29 11.62 -4.91
C GLN A 114 -4.30 11.18 -3.82
N ARG A 115 -4.76 10.48 -2.77
CA ARG A 115 -3.88 9.96 -1.72
C ARG A 115 -3.02 8.80 -2.22
N ARG A 116 -3.58 7.92 -3.06
CA ARG A 116 -2.80 6.84 -3.68
C ARG A 116 -1.73 7.40 -4.61
N LEU A 117 -2.12 8.29 -5.53
CA LEU A 117 -1.18 8.92 -6.46
C LEU A 117 -0.07 9.68 -5.74
N SER A 118 -0.37 10.38 -4.63
CA SER A 118 0.65 11.09 -3.86
C SER A 118 1.59 10.15 -3.11
N GLN A 119 1.09 9.04 -2.57
CA GLN A 119 1.92 8.00 -1.93
C GLN A 119 2.83 7.30 -2.94
N GLU A 120 2.30 6.92 -4.11
CA GLU A 120 3.08 6.32 -5.19
C GLU A 120 4.17 7.27 -5.70
N GLN A 121 3.83 8.55 -5.91
CA GLN A 121 4.80 9.58 -6.29
C GLN A 121 5.88 9.78 -5.24
N LEU A 122 5.52 9.79 -3.95
CA LEU A 122 6.46 9.91 -2.85
C LEU A 122 7.40 8.69 -2.80
N GLN A 123 6.87 7.49 -2.94
CA GLN A 123 7.67 6.26 -2.91
C GLN A 123 8.61 6.17 -4.11
N HIS A 124 8.14 6.55 -5.29
CA HIS A 124 8.98 6.67 -6.49
C HIS A 124 10.09 7.71 -6.29
N ALA A 125 9.77 8.89 -5.76
CA ALA A 125 10.75 9.94 -5.47
C ALA A 125 11.81 9.46 -4.46
N GLN A 126 11.40 8.74 -3.41
CA GLN A 126 12.32 8.13 -2.44
C GLN A 126 13.24 7.10 -3.11
N GLN A 127 12.71 6.26 -4.00
CA GLN A 127 13.51 5.25 -4.69
C GLN A 127 14.54 5.88 -5.64
N VAL A 128 14.15 6.94 -6.36
CA VAL A 128 15.08 7.72 -7.20
C VAL A 128 16.17 8.36 -6.35
N ALA A 129 15.80 9.04 -5.27
CA ALA A 129 16.74 9.66 -4.35
C ALA A 129 17.72 8.64 -3.74
N ALA A 130 17.23 7.47 -3.32
CA ALA A 130 18.08 6.39 -2.81
C ALA A 130 19.06 5.87 -3.87
N ARG A 131 18.61 5.70 -5.12
CA ARG A 131 19.49 5.29 -6.23
C ARG A 131 20.58 6.32 -6.51
N ASP A 132 20.25 7.60 -6.50
CA ASP A 132 21.20 8.67 -6.75
C ASP A 132 22.20 8.82 -5.60
N LEU A 133 21.76 8.65 -4.35
CA LEU A 133 22.66 8.56 -3.19
C LEU A 133 23.62 7.38 -3.30
N VAL A 134 23.14 6.19 -3.65
CA VAL A 134 24.00 5.01 -3.84
C VAL A 134 25.01 5.23 -4.97
N ARG A 135 24.61 5.87 -6.08
CA ARG A 135 25.54 6.26 -7.17
C ARG A 135 26.59 7.26 -6.71
N GLY A 136 26.18 8.29 -5.98
CA GLY A 136 27.09 9.30 -5.42
C GLY A 136 28.13 8.66 -4.50
N LEU A 137 27.68 7.84 -3.55
CA LEU A 137 28.54 7.10 -2.63
C LEU A 137 29.49 6.15 -3.37
N ALA A 138 29.01 5.45 -4.39
CA ALA A 138 29.86 4.57 -5.18
C ALA A 138 30.97 5.35 -5.91
N HIS A 139 30.67 6.53 -6.45
CA HIS A 139 31.68 7.41 -7.03
C HIS A 139 32.70 7.87 -5.97
N GLU A 140 32.24 8.28 -4.79
CA GLU A 140 33.11 8.71 -3.70
C GLU A 140 33.99 7.58 -3.15
N ILE A 141 33.54 6.31 -3.18
CA ILE A 141 34.35 5.14 -2.78
C ILE A 141 35.35 4.75 -3.87
N LYS A 142 35.00 4.87 -5.16
CA LYS A 142 35.92 4.57 -6.27
C LYS A 142 37.16 5.46 -6.25
N ASN A 143 37.01 6.72 -5.84
CA ASN A 143 38.10 7.70 -5.78
C ASN A 143 39.27 7.27 -4.87
N PRO A 144 39.08 6.99 -3.56
CA PRO A 144 40.15 6.53 -2.69
C PRO A 144 40.67 5.15 -3.07
N LEU A 145 39.85 4.25 -3.63
CA LEU A 145 40.33 2.95 -4.13
C LEU A 145 41.28 3.12 -5.32
N GLY A 146 40.97 4.05 -6.24
CA GLY A 146 41.87 4.44 -7.33
C GLY A 146 43.17 5.05 -6.80
N GLY A 147 43.07 5.90 -5.78
CA GLY A 147 44.24 6.47 -5.08
C GLY A 147 45.12 5.41 -4.41
N LEU A 148 44.53 4.48 -3.66
CA LEU A 148 45.22 3.36 -3.00
C LEU A 148 45.92 2.46 -4.02
N ARG A 149 45.23 2.13 -5.13
CA ARG A 149 45.82 1.39 -6.23
C ARG A 149 47.03 2.13 -6.83
N GLY A 150 46.87 3.42 -7.11
CA GLY A 150 47.95 4.25 -7.67
C GLY A 150 49.16 4.34 -6.74
N ALA A 151 48.93 4.54 -5.44
CA ALA A 151 49.99 4.55 -4.42
C ALA A 151 50.72 3.20 -4.35
N ALA A 152 49.99 2.08 -4.35
CA ALA A 152 50.59 0.74 -4.35
C ALA A 152 51.40 0.45 -5.63
N GLN A 153 50.95 0.95 -6.79
CA GLN A 153 51.70 0.85 -8.05
C GLN A 153 52.99 1.69 -8.08
N LEU A 154 53.00 2.85 -7.42
CA LEU A 154 54.21 3.64 -7.26
C LEU A 154 55.17 2.97 -6.27
N LEU A 155 54.64 2.45 -5.17
CA LEU A 155 55.41 1.74 -4.16
C LEU A 155 56.08 0.48 -4.73
N SER A 156 55.38 -0.31 -5.56
CA SER A 156 55.95 -1.50 -6.18
C SER A 156 57.15 -1.21 -7.08
N LYS A 157 57.22 -0.03 -7.69
CA LYS A 157 58.37 0.42 -8.50
C LYS A 157 59.55 0.93 -7.68
N ALA A 158 59.30 1.32 -6.43
CA ALA A 158 60.30 1.91 -5.53
C ALA A 158 60.90 0.91 -4.53
N LEU A 159 60.31 -0.29 -4.40
CA LEU A 159 60.75 -1.30 -3.45
C LEU A 159 62.07 -1.98 -3.91
N PRO A 160 63.10 -2.03 -3.05
CA PRO A 160 64.39 -2.61 -3.40
C PRO A 160 64.45 -4.14 -3.25
N ASP A 161 63.57 -4.73 -2.44
CA ASP A 161 63.49 -6.16 -2.20
C ASP A 161 62.33 -6.78 -3.00
N PRO A 162 62.62 -7.73 -3.93
CA PRO A 162 61.60 -8.46 -4.67
C PRO A 162 60.55 -9.17 -3.79
N SER A 163 60.90 -9.57 -2.57
CA SER A 163 59.97 -10.23 -1.65
C SER A 163 58.80 -9.32 -1.22
N LEU A 164 59.02 -8.00 -1.21
CA LEU A 164 58.02 -7.00 -0.80
C LEU A 164 57.00 -6.68 -1.89
N LEU A 165 57.28 -7.07 -3.14
CA LEU A 165 56.38 -6.86 -4.28
C LEU A 165 55.04 -7.59 -4.10
N GLU A 166 55.05 -8.75 -3.42
CA GLU A 166 53.84 -9.53 -3.14
C GLU A 166 52.81 -8.71 -2.34
N TYR A 167 53.24 -7.93 -1.35
CA TYR A 167 52.34 -7.07 -0.56
C TYR A 167 51.69 -5.99 -1.42
N THR A 168 52.45 -5.34 -2.31
CA THR A 168 51.89 -4.32 -3.21
C THR A 168 50.89 -4.90 -4.20
N LYS A 169 51.15 -6.13 -4.67
CA LYS A 169 50.23 -6.88 -5.55
C LYS A 169 48.91 -7.18 -4.84
N VAL A 170 48.97 -7.65 -3.59
CA VAL A 170 47.77 -7.91 -2.77
C VAL A 170 46.94 -6.64 -2.59
N ILE A 171 47.57 -5.48 -2.29
CA ILE A 171 46.84 -4.20 -2.12
C ILE A 171 46.12 -3.79 -3.41
N ILE A 172 46.79 -3.92 -4.57
CA ILE A 172 46.19 -3.61 -5.88
C ILE A 172 44.99 -4.54 -6.15
N GLU A 173 45.13 -5.84 -5.89
CA GLU A 173 44.06 -6.82 -6.08
C GLU A 173 42.86 -6.54 -5.16
N GLN A 174 43.09 -6.15 -3.90
CA GLN A 174 41.99 -5.79 -2.98
C GLN A 174 41.29 -4.49 -3.39
N ALA A 175 42.04 -3.48 -3.85
CA ALA A 175 41.44 -2.24 -4.35
C ALA A 175 40.55 -2.51 -5.58
N ASP A 176 40.99 -3.37 -6.49
CA ASP A 176 40.22 -3.78 -7.66
C ASP A 176 39.00 -4.60 -7.30
N ARG A 177 39.14 -5.52 -6.34
CA ARG A 177 38.02 -6.32 -5.83
C ARG A 177 36.94 -5.44 -5.22
N LEU A 178 37.32 -4.48 -4.38
CA LEU A 178 36.37 -3.53 -3.77
C LEU A 178 35.70 -2.65 -4.83
N ARG A 179 36.46 -2.18 -5.83
CA ARG A 179 35.89 -1.40 -6.94
C ARG A 179 34.81 -2.20 -7.69
N ASN A 180 35.11 -3.46 -8.01
CA ASN A 180 34.15 -4.34 -8.69
C ASN A 180 32.93 -4.67 -7.81
N LEU A 181 33.09 -4.74 -6.49
CA LEU A 181 31.97 -4.93 -5.56
C LEU A 181 31.05 -3.70 -5.56
N VAL A 182 31.64 -2.51 -5.53
CA VAL A 182 30.91 -1.23 -5.63
C VAL A 182 30.16 -1.12 -6.96
N ASP A 183 30.77 -1.56 -8.07
CA ASP A 183 30.10 -1.59 -9.37
C ASP A 183 28.86 -2.50 -9.38
N ARG A 184 28.91 -3.65 -8.70
CA ARG A 184 27.77 -4.57 -8.61
C ARG A 184 26.60 -4.03 -7.78
N LEU A 185 26.87 -3.19 -6.78
CA LEU A 185 25.84 -2.56 -5.95
C LEU A 185 25.00 -1.53 -6.73
N LEU A 186 25.51 -1.03 -7.86
CA LEU A 186 24.82 -0.06 -8.69
C LEU A 186 23.77 -0.68 -9.64
N GLY A 187 23.75 -2.01 -9.77
CA GLY A 187 22.96 -2.72 -10.78
C GLY A 187 23.49 -2.52 -12.20
N PRO A 188 22.97 -3.26 -13.20
CA PRO A 188 23.27 -3.02 -14.61
C PRO A 188 22.80 -1.65 -15.10
#